data_AF-A0A0F7ZEZ1-F1
#
_entry.id   AF-A0A0F7ZEZ1-F1
#
_cell.length_a   1.000
_cell.length_b   1.000
_cell.length_c   1.000
_cell.angle_alpha   90.00
_cell.angle_beta   90.00
_cell.angle_gamma   90.00
#
_symmetry.space_group_name_H-M   'P 1'
#
loop_
_entity.id
_entity.type
_entity.pdbx_description
1 polymer ?
#
loop_
_entity_poly.entity_id
_entity_poly.type
_entity_poly.pdbx_seq_one_letter_code
_entity_poly.pdbx_strand_id
1 'polypeptide(L)'
;MDLLSWFLTIGIWLGVFYIGGVKAAAAPGEHFAILIVSANAYGLTTATLALVKGHLFPDSKDRRFSGSIFHDFLAGVELNPRLGRHWDLKMFHIGRLGMNSWVILYLSTIDITHDHFGFYLGWGSAVWLPFVYTMQTQYLASHCVQLSPKALYTILATGISGYYLFRLANHQKYSLRQKGEECRIWGDLPRIIKAEFTTADGERHNTSLLFSGKP
;
A
#
# COMPACT_ATOMS: atom_id res chain seq x y z
N MET A 1 1.39 10.39 13.52
CA MET A 1 0.34 11.18 12.85
C MET A 1 -0.70 10.31 12.14
N ASP A 2 -0.37 9.10 11.67
CA ASP A 2 -1.26 8.34 10.78
C ASP A 2 -2.51 7.73 11.42
N LEU A 3 -2.44 7.31 12.67
CA LEU A 3 -3.61 6.78 13.39
C LEU A 3 -4.64 7.88 13.66
N LEU A 4 -4.19 9.10 13.99
CA LEU A 4 -5.08 10.23 14.24
C LEU A 4 -5.92 10.56 13.01
N SER A 5 -5.29 10.69 11.84
CA SER A 5 -6.02 10.93 10.59
C SER A 5 -7.02 9.81 10.27
N TRP A 6 -6.70 8.56 10.60
CA TRP A 6 -7.64 7.45 10.41
C TRP A 6 -8.86 7.59 11.32
N PHE A 7 -8.65 7.87 12.61
CA PHE A 7 -9.74 8.12 13.55
C PHE A 7 -10.57 9.36 13.15
N LEU A 8 -9.92 10.41 12.64
CA LEU A 8 -10.60 11.59 12.12
C LEU A 8 -11.46 11.24 10.91
N THR A 9 -10.95 10.46 9.95
CA THR A 9 -11.73 9.99 8.80
C THR A 9 -12.96 9.21 9.26
N ILE A 10 -12.82 8.30 10.22
CA ILE A 10 -13.96 7.57 10.80
C ILE A 10 -14.92 8.52 11.50
N GLY A 11 -14.43 9.46 12.31
CA GLY A 11 -15.25 10.43 13.03
C GLY A 11 -16.06 11.32 12.08
N ILE A 12 -15.43 11.81 11.00
CA ILE A 12 -16.10 12.56 9.93
C ILE A 12 -17.18 11.71 9.30
N TRP A 13 -16.88 10.45 8.99
CA TRP A 13 -17.85 9.54 8.40
C TRP A 13 -19.04 9.31 9.34
N LEU A 14 -18.79 8.99 10.61
CA LEU A 14 -19.85 8.85 11.62
C LEU A 14 -20.69 10.13 11.76
N GLY A 15 -20.08 11.31 11.63
CA GLY A 15 -20.79 12.59 11.58
C GLY A 15 -21.71 12.71 10.36
N VAL A 16 -21.23 12.34 9.16
CA VAL A 16 -22.04 12.29 7.93
C VAL A 16 -23.23 11.34 8.10
N PHE A 17 -22.99 10.17 8.68
CA PHE A 17 -24.05 9.21 8.98
C PHE A 17 -25.06 9.76 10.00
N TYR A 18 -24.60 10.41 11.06
CA TYR A 18 -25.46 10.97 12.11
C TYR A 18 -26.36 12.09 11.59
N ILE A 19 -25.84 12.96 10.71
CA ILE A 19 -26.58 14.12 10.20
C ILE A 19 -27.46 13.75 9.00
N GLY A 20 -26.89 13.03 8.02
CA GLY A 20 -27.55 12.74 6.74
C GLY A 20 -28.16 11.35 6.62
N GLY A 21 -28.03 10.52 7.66
CA GLY A 21 -28.53 9.16 7.70
C GLY A 21 -27.86 8.23 6.68
N VAL A 22 -28.48 7.07 6.46
CA VAL A 22 -27.99 6.00 5.59
C VAL A 22 -27.85 6.46 4.12
N LYS A 23 -28.69 7.39 3.65
CA LYS A 23 -28.64 7.88 2.26
C LYS A 23 -27.39 8.72 1.99
N ALA A 24 -27.09 9.69 2.86
CA ALA A 24 -25.88 10.49 2.72
C ALA A 24 -24.61 9.62 2.81
N ALA A 25 -24.69 8.62 3.67
CA ALA A 25 -23.69 7.59 3.84
C ALA A 25 -23.48 6.72 2.57
N ALA A 26 -24.56 6.31 1.90
CA ALA A 26 -24.50 5.45 0.72
C ALA A 26 -24.19 6.22 -0.59
N ALA A 27 -24.30 7.56 -0.59
CA ALA A 27 -24.13 8.40 -1.77
C ALA A 27 -22.86 8.13 -2.61
N PRO A 28 -21.67 7.82 -2.03
CA PRO A 28 -20.50 7.46 -2.83
C PRO A 28 -20.70 6.21 -3.69
N GLY A 29 -21.48 5.23 -3.19
CA GLY A 29 -21.83 4.03 -3.95
C GLY A 29 -22.82 4.31 -5.08
N GLU A 30 -23.77 5.22 -4.86
CA GLU A 30 -24.74 5.63 -5.88
C GLU A 30 -24.10 6.44 -7.02
N HIS A 31 -23.08 7.24 -6.71
CA HIS A 31 -22.33 8.05 -7.67
C HIS A 31 -21.00 7.42 -8.12
N PHE A 32 -20.87 6.10 -8.02
CA PHE A 32 -19.60 5.41 -8.23
C PHE A 32 -18.94 5.70 -9.60
N ALA A 33 -19.73 5.77 -10.67
CA ALA A 33 -19.21 6.09 -12.02
C ALA A 33 -18.55 7.48 -12.08
N ILE A 34 -19.14 8.49 -11.44
CA ILE A 34 -18.57 9.84 -11.45
C ILE A 34 -17.30 9.92 -10.60
N LEU A 35 -17.24 9.14 -9.52
CA LEU A 35 -16.04 9.00 -8.70
C LEU A 35 -14.90 8.35 -9.49
N ILE A 36 -15.18 7.31 -10.28
CA ILE A 36 -14.17 6.69 -11.17
C ILE A 36 -13.62 7.72 -12.15
N VAL A 37 -14.48 8.46 -12.84
CA VAL A 37 -14.06 9.45 -13.85
C VAL A 37 -13.22 10.54 -13.18
N SER A 38 -13.66 11.05 -12.04
CA SER A 38 -12.94 12.08 -11.28
C SER A 38 -11.59 11.57 -10.77
N ALA A 39 -11.53 10.33 -10.28
CA ALA A 39 -10.30 9.71 -9.81
C ALA A 39 -9.31 9.45 -10.97
N ASN A 40 -9.79 9.08 -12.15
CA ASN A 40 -8.93 8.94 -13.34
C ASN A 40 -8.36 10.29 -13.78
N ALA A 41 -9.19 11.34 -13.83
CA ALA A 41 -8.72 12.68 -14.14
C ALA A 41 -7.67 13.16 -13.12
N TYR A 42 -7.91 12.89 -11.84
CA TYR A 42 -6.95 13.17 -10.76
C TYR A 42 -5.64 12.39 -10.95
N GLY A 43 -5.68 11.07 -11.17
CA GLY A 43 -4.49 10.23 -11.33
C GLY A 43 -3.64 10.60 -12.55
N LEU A 44 -4.27 10.98 -13.67
CA LEU A 44 -3.56 11.51 -14.83
C LEU A 44 -2.91 12.85 -14.51
N THR A 45 -3.65 13.76 -13.87
CA THR A 45 -3.15 15.09 -13.52
C THR A 45 -1.97 15.01 -12.56
N THR A 46 -2.05 14.18 -11.51
CA THR A 46 -0.95 14.06 -10.53
C THR A 46 0.30 13.46 -11.15
N ALA A 47 0.17 12.48 -12.05
CA ALA A 47 1.28 11.93 -12.79
C ALA A 47 1.93 12.96 -13.72
N THR A 48 1.13 13.76 -14.44
CA THR A 48 1.64 14.84 -15.29
C THR A 48 2.35 15.90 -14.46
N LEU A 49 1.78 16.29 -13.32
CA LEU A 49 2.43 17.25 -12.41
C LEU A 49 3.75 16.70 -11.84
N ALA A 50 3.81 15.42 -11.49
CA ALA A 50 5.04 14.78 -11.02
C ALA A 50 6.11 14.74 -12.11
N LEU A 51 5.74 14.45 -13.36
CA LEU A 51 6.64 14.49 -14.51
C LEU A 51 7.18 15.90 -14.75
N VAL A 52 6.28 16.88 -14.88
CA VAL A 52 6.65 18.29 -15.12
C VAL A 52 7.56 18.80 -14.00
N LYS A 53 7.21 18.49 -12.76
CA LYS A 53 8.03 18.83 -11.60
C LYS A 53 9.41 18.18 -11.67
N GLY A 54 9.51 16.89 -11.99
CA GLY A 54 10.80 16.17 -12.10
C GLY A 54 11.76 16.77 -13.14
N HIS A 55 11.21 17.37 -14.19
CA HIS A 55 11.98 18.07 -15.21
C HIS A 55 12.32 19.53 -14.85
N LEU A 56 11.40 20.27 -14.22
CA LEU A 56 11.54 21.72 -14.02
C LEU A 56 12.04 22.11 -12.62
N PHE A 57 11.59 21.42 -11.57
CA PHE A 57 11.82 21.78 -10.17
C PHE A 57 12.08 20.53 -9.31
N PRO A 58 13.20 19.82 -9.56
CA PRO A 58 13.53 18.58 -8.86
C PRO A 58 13.90 18.82 -7.39
N ASP A 59 13.39 18.00 -6.48
CA ASP A 59 13.70 18.12 -5.05
C ASP A 59 14.91 17.28 -4.62
N SER A 60 15.17 16.16 -5.29
CA SER A 60 16.24 15.22 -4.91
C SER A 60 17.20 14.92 -6.06
N LYS A 61 18.36 14.35 -5.70
CA LYS A 61 19.32 13.78 -6.66
C LYS A 61 18.87 12.41 -7.18
N ASP A 62 17.97 11.74 -6.46
CA ASP A 62 17.40 10.44 -6.83
C ASP A 62 16.37 10.61 -7.95
N ARG A 63 16.91 10.80 -9.15
CA ARG A 63 16.17 10.98 -10.38
C ARG A 63 16.63 10.01 -11.43
N ARG A 64 15.66 9.49 -12.19
CA ARG A 64 15.92 8.62 -13.32
C ARG A 64 15.20 9.15 -14.55
N PHE A 65 15.98 9.39 -15.60
CA PHE A 65 15.46 9.71 -16.92
C PHE A 65 15.73 8.53 -17.84
N SER A 66 14.71 7.99 -18.49
CA SER A 66 14.84 6.85 -19.41
C SER A 66 15.14 7.27 -20.85
N GLY A 67 15.07 8.57 -21.15
CA GLY A 67 15.15 9.10 -22.51
C GLY A 67 13.83 9.05 -23.29
N SER A 68 12.75 8.53 -22.69
CA SER A 68 11.41 8.53 -23.27
C SER A 68 10.43 9.17 -22.30
N ILE A 69 9.82 10.28 -22.71
CA ILE A 69 8.86 11.01 -21.88
C ILE A 69 7.66 10.15 -21.48
N PHE A 70 7.28 9.18 -22.32
CA PHE A 70 6.18 8.26 -22.02
C PHE A 70 6.55 7.28 -20.90
N HIS A 71 7.76 6.73 -20.94
CA HIS A 71 8.22 5.84 -19.87
C HIS A 71 8.42 6.62 -18.57
N ASP A 72 8.99 7.82 -18.65
CA ASP A 72 9.20 8.70 -17.50
C ASP A 72 7.87 9.17 -16.88
N PHE A 73 6.82 9.38 -17.69
CA PHE A 73 5.46 9.60 -17.20
C PHE A 73 4.91 8.40 -16.44
N LEU A 74 5.12 7.18 -16.98
CA LEU A 74 4.57 5.96 -16.42
C LEU A 74 5.26 5.53 -15.12
N ALA A 75 6.58 5.40 -15.16
CA ALA A 75 7.39 4.93 -14.04
C ALA A 75 7.77 6.04 -13.05
N GLY A 76 7.71 7.30 -13.48
CA GLY A 76 8.10 8.45 -12.66
C GLY A 76 9.59 8.81 -12.78
N VAL A 77 9.87 10.09 -12.60
CA VAL A 77 11.24 10.65 -12.70
C VAL A 77 11.88 10.82 -11.32
N GLU A 78 11.13 11.30 -10.33
CA GLU A 78 11.60 11.54 -8.97
C GLU A 78 11.17 10.43 -8.02
N LEU A 79 12.07 10.01 -7.14
CA LEU A 79 11.77 8.94 -6.18
C LEU A 79 10.64 9.33 -5.22
N ASN A 80 10.69 10.57 -4.71
CA ASN A 80 9.75 11.14 -3.74
C ASN A 80 9.51 12.63 -4.04
N PRO A 81 8.68 12.98 -5.03
CA PRO A 81 8.43 14.38 -5.38
C PRO A 81 7.62 15.07 -4.26
N ARG A 82 8.05 16.28 -3.86
CA ARG A 82 7.42 17.03 -2.77
C ARG A 82 6.78 18.32 -3.26
N LEU A 83 5.59 18.64 -2.73
CA LEU A 83 4.98 19.96 -2.88
C LEU A 83 5.38 20.80 -1.67
N GLY A 84 6.39 21.67 -1.88
CA GLY A 84 6.98 22.46 -0.81
C GLY A 84 7.74 21.62 0.21
N ARG A 85 7.87 22.11 1.44
CA ARG A 85 8.70 21.45 2.48
C ARG A 85 8.05 20.26 3.18
N HIS A 86 6.73 20.20 3.21
CA HIS A 86 6.01 19.31 4.14
C HIS A 86 5.20 18.22 3.46
N TRP A 87 4.98 18.32 2.15
CA TRP A 87 4.03 17.44 1.47
C TRP A 87 4.74 16.53 0.49
N ASP A 88 4.83 15.25 0.85
CA ASP A 88 5.42 14.20 0.01
C ASP A 88 4.30 13.50 -0.76
N LEU A 89 4.32 13.65 -2.09
CA LEU A 89 3.25 13.16 -2.97
C LEU A 89 3.09 11.65 -2.88
N LYS A 90 4.21 10.94 -2.84
CA LYS A 90 4.24 9.48 -2.82
C LYS A 90 3.69 8.95 -1.50
N MET A 91 4.15 9.51 -0.39
CA MET A 91 3.65 9.15 0.94
C MET A 91 2.17 9.45 1.09
N PHE A 92 1.69 10.56 0.53
CA PHE A 92 0.27 10.88 0.54
C PHE A 92 -0.56 9.86 -0.26
N HIS A 93 -0.16 9.56 -1.49
CA HIS A 93 -0.90 8.66 -2.36
C HIS A 93 -0.95 7.24 -1.82
N ILE A 94 0.20 6.68 -1.45
CA ILE A 94 0.27 5.33 -0.90
C ILE A 94 -0.37 5.27 0.49
N GLY A 95 -0.02 6.20 1.36
CA GLY A 95 -0.39 6.14 2.76
C GLY A 95 -1.80 6.62 3.08
N ARG A 96 -2.39 7.50 2.26
CA ARG A 96 -3.74 8.06 2.50
C ARG A 96 -4.75 7.57 1.48
N LEU A 97 -4.48 7.70 0.19
CA LEU A 97 -5.46 7.32 -0.82
C LEU A 97 -5.54 5.80 -0.98
N GLY A 98 -4.37 5.14 -1.04
CA GLY A 98 -4.28 3.69 -1.20
C GLY A 98 -4.62 2.91 0.07
N MET A 99 -4.00 3.25 1.21
CA MET A 99 -4.08 2.41 2.42
C MET A 99 -4.07 3.22 3.73
N ASN A 100 -5.19 3.87 4.06
CA ASN A 100 -5.37 4.76 5.24
C ASN A 100 -4.92 4.22 6.62
N SER A 101 -4.68 2.91 6.78
CA SER A 101 -4.30 2.30 8.07
C SER A 101 -2.97 1.52 8.05
N TRP A 102 -2.41 1.23 6.87
CA TRP A 102 -1.28 0.29 6.75
C TRP A 102 0.07 0.98 6.54
N VAL A 103 0.11 2.31 6.55
CA VAL A 103 1.29 3.14 6.25
C VAL A 103 2.54 2.65 6.96
N ILE A 104 2.45 2.35 8.26
CA ILE A 104 3.59 1.94 9.09
C ILE A 104 4.24 0.65 8.58
N LEU A 105 3.43 -0.32 8.12
CA LEU A 105 3.94 -1.57 7.55
C LEU A 105 4.48 -1.37 6.12
N TYR A 106 4.02 -0.32 5.45
CA TYR A 106 4.34 -0.04 4.06
C TYR A 106 5.63 0.78 3.88
N LEU A 107 6.11 1.48 4.90
CA LEU A 107 7.33 2.31 4.78
C LEU A 107 8.56 1.54 4.30
N SER A 108 8.60 0.22 4.56
CA SER A 108 9.73 -0.65 4.20
C SER A 108 9.52 -1.40 2.88
N THR A 109 8.46 -1.11 2.12
CA THR A 109 8.18 -1.81 0.86
C THR A 109 8.98 -1.23 -0.30
N ILE A 110 9.07 -2.02 -1.38
CA ILE A 110 9.79 -1.65 -2.60
C ILE A 110 9.24 -0.36 -3.21
N ASP A 111 7.92 -0.24 -3.24
CA ASP A 111 7.21 0.94 -3.74
C ASP A 111 7.73 2.23 -3.10
N ILE A 112 7.90 2.25 -1.77
CA ILE A 112 8.37 3.44 -1.04
C ILE A 112 9.86 3.67 -1.22
N THR A 113 10.65 2.60 -1.18
CA THR A 113 12.11 2.69 -1.07
C THR A 113 12.84 2.76 -2.40
N HIS A 114 12.26 2.22 -3.48
CA HIS A 114 12.96 2.05 -4.76
C HIS A 114 12.17 2.58 -5.97
N ASP A 115 10.84 2.46 -5.97
CA ASP A 115 10.05 2.84 -7.15
C ASP A 115 9.82 4.35 -7.21
N HIS A 116 10.00 4.94 -8.39
CA HIS A 116 9.77 6.37 -8.57
C HIS A 116 8.27 6.68 -8.62
N PHE A 117 7.89 7.92 -8.27
CA PHE A 117 6.49 8.30 -8.29
C PHE A 117 6.10 8.78 -9.69
N GLY A 118 5.39 7.93 -10.42
CA GLY A 118 4.79 8.21 -11.73
C GLY A 118 3.33 7.76 -11.81
N PHE A 119 2.82 7.65 -13.03
CA PHE A 119 1.44 7.24 -13.28
C PHE A 119 1.09 5.89 -12.64
N TYR A 120 1.95 4.87 -12.74
CA TYR A 120 1.62 3.55 -12.19
C TYR A 120 1.32 3.58 -10.69
N LEU A 121 2.15 4.31 -9.93
CA LEU A 121 2.02 4.40 -8.49
C LEU A 121 0.90 5.38 -8.07
N GLY A 122 0.82 6.53 -8.74
CA GLY A 122 -0.21 7.54 -8.47
C GLY A 122 -1.62 7.08 -8.85
N TRP A 123 -1.80 6.55 -10.06
CA TRP A 123 -3.08 6.01 -10.53
C TRP A 123 -3.44 4.71 -9.82
N GLY A 124 -2.46 3.82 -9.59
CA GLY A 124 -2.68 2.57 -8.87
C GLY A 124 -3.26 2.80 -7.48
N SER A 125 -2.72 3.77 -6.75
CA SER A 125 -3.20 4.11 -5.41
C SER A 125 -4.52 4.89 -5.40
N ALA A 126 -4.74 5.82 -6.34
CA ALA A 126 -5.93 6.66 -6.36
C ALA A 126 -7.15 6.03 -7.05
N VAL A 127 -6.93 5.10 -7.98
CA VAL A 127 -7.98 4.56 -8.87
C VAL A 127 -8.02 3.03 -8.83
N TRP A 128 -6.91 2.34 -8.98
CA TRP A 128 -6.99 0.87 -9.02
C TRP A 128 -7.44 0.28 -7.69
N LEU A 129 -6.73 0.62 -6.60
CA LEU A 129 -7.01 0.06 -5.28
C LEU A 129 -8.45 0.33 -4.79
N PRO A 130 -8.93 1.59 -4.66
CA PRO A 130 -10.22 1.82 -4.04
C PRO A 130 -11.41 1.32 -4.87
N PHE A 131 -11.28 1.22 -6.19
CA PHE A 131 -12.39 0.82 -7.07
C PHE A 131 -12.41 -0.68 -7.34
N VAL A 132 -11.25 -1.34 -7.51
CA VAL A 132 -11.21 -2.79 -7.71
C VAL A 132 -11.44 -3.55 -6.39
N TYR A 133 -10.88 -3.08 -5.27
CA TYR A 133 -10.97 -3.81 -4.00
C TYR A 133 -12.35 -3.69 -3.33
N THR A 134 -13.17 -2.73 -3.78
CA THR A 134 -14.56 -2.56 -3.31
C THR A 134 -15.58 -3.22 -4.25
N MET A 135 -15.14 -3.77 -5.39
CA MET A 135 -16.02 -4.35 -6.41
C MET A 135 -16.86 -5.51 -5.85
N GLN A 136 -16.30 -6.33 -4.96
CA GLN A 136 -17.02 -7.43 -4.30
C GLN A 136 -18.15 -6.90 -3.42
N THR A 137 -17.90 -5.83 -2.68
CA THR A 137 -18.91 -5.17 -1.84
C THR A 137 -20.03 -4.58 -2.68
N GLN A 138 -19.70 -3.97 -3.82
CA GLN A 138 -20.70 -3.41 -4.75
C GLN A 138 -21.54 -4.49 -5.43
N TYR A 139 -20.91 -5.59 -5.81
CA TYR A 139 -21.62 -6.73 -6.35
C TYR A 139 -22.65 -7.25 -5.34
N LEU A 140 -22.26 -7.42 -4.08
CA LEU A 140 -23.17 -7.87 -3.01
C LEU A 140 -24.24 -6.83 -2.63
N ALA A 141 -23.96 -5.54 -2.81
CA ALA A 141 -24.94 -4.49 -2.58
C ALA A 141 -26.07 -4.50 -3.63
N SER A 142 -25.76 -4.88 -4.87
CA SER A 142 -26.73 -4.97 -5.98
C SER A 142 -27.36 -6.36 -6.12
N HIS A 143 -26.68 -7.41 -5.66
CA HIS A 143 -27.11 -8.80 -5.74
C HIS A 143 -27.20 -9.38 -4.34
N CYS A 144 -28.43 -9.58 -3.84
CA CYS A 144 -28.65 -10.22 -2.55
C CYS A 144 -28.34 -11.71 -2.65
N VAL A 145 -27.08 -12.07 -2.40
CA VAL A 145 -26.63 -13.46 -2.35
C VAL A 145 -26.71 -13.97 -0.92
N GLN A 146 -27.62 -14.90 -0.67
CA GLN A 146 -27.70 -15.59 0.62
C GLN A 146 -26.74 -16.77 0.62
N LEU A 147 -25.67 -16.68 1.42
CA LEU A 147 -24.69 -17.75 1.56
C LEU A 147 -25.21 -18.84 2.51
N SER A 148 -25.03 -20.10 2.13
CA SER A 148 -25.21 -21.23 3.06
C SER A 148 -24.25 -21.06 4.26
N PRO A 149 -24.65 -21.45 5.48
CA PRO A 149 -23.77 -21.44 6.64
C PRO A 149 -22.44 -22.16 6.39
N LYS A 150 -22.44 -23.25 5.61
CA LYS A 150 -21.22 -23.98 5.25
C LYS A 150 -20.24 -23.09 4.47
N ALA A 151 -20.72 -22.38 3.46
CA ALA A 151 -19.90 -21.49 2.65
C ALA A 151 -19.34 -20.33 3.49
N LEU A 152 -20.15 -19.76 4.39
CA LEU A 152 -19.72 -18.72 5.32
C LEU A 152 -18.55 -19.19 6.19
N TYR A 153 -18.68 -20.34 6.85
CA TYR A 153 -17.63 -20.88 7.71
C TYR A 153 -16.36 -21.22 6.93
N THR A 154 -16.47 -21.74 5.72
CA THR A 154 -15.31 -22.02 4.86
C THR A 154 -14.56 -20.74 4.50
N ILE A 155 -15.26 -19.70 4.01
CA ILE A 155 -14.64 -18.42 3.65
C ILE A 155 -13.96 -17.79 4.87
N LEU A 156 -14.64 -17.79 6.02
CA LEU A 156 -14.09 -17.24 7.26
C LEU A 156 -12.83 -18.00 7.72
N ALA A 157 -12.88 -19.34 7.71
CA ALA A 157 -11.74 -20.18 8.09
C ALA A 157 -10.54 -19.98 7.15
N THR A 158 -10.78 -19.86 5.85
CA THR A 158 -9.73 -19.55 4.87
C THR A 158 -9.12 -18.17 5.12
N GLY A 159 -9.94 -17.15 5.39
CA GLY A 159 -9.46 -15.79 5.68
C GLY A 159 -8.62 -15.72 6.96
N ILE A 160 -9.09 -16.32 8.05
CA ILE A 160 -8.38 -16.35 9.33
C ILE A 160 -7.07 -17.13 9.22
N SER A 161 -7.08 -18.30 8.59
CA SER A 161 -5.88 -19.12 8.42
C SER A 161 -4.84 -18.42 7.54
N GLY A 162 -5.26 -17.81 6.43
CA GLY A 162 -4.37 -17.01 5.57
C GLY A 162 -3.74 -15.84 6.32
N TYR A 163 -4.53 -15.09 7.10
CA TYR A 163 -4.02 -14.00 7.93
C TYR A 163 -3.04 -14.49 9.00
N TYR A 164 -3.38 -15.59 9.69
CA TYR A 164 -2.52 -16.18 10.70
C TYR A 164 -1.17 -16.61 10.13
N LEU A 165 -1.18 -17.34 9.01
CA LEU A 165 0.05 -17.78 8.33
C LEU A 165 0.90 -16.58 7.87
N PHE A 166 0.28 -15.56 7.29
CA PHE A 166 0.98 -14.34 6.88
C PHE A 166 1.63 -13.63 8.07
N ARG A 167 0.91 -13.48 9.18
CA ARG A 167 1.44 -12.84 10.40
C ARG A 167 2.53 -13.68 11.05
N LEU A 168 2.35 -14.99 11.12
CA LEU A 168 3.31 -15.93 11.68
C LEU A 168 4.63 -15.89 10.90
N ALA A 169 4.58 -15.98 9.57
CA ALA A 169 5.76 -15.92 8.72
C ALA A 169 6.53 -14.59 8.88
N ASN A 170 5.81 -13.47 8.95
CA ASN A 170 6.43 -12.17 9.18
C ASN A 170 7.00 -12.03 10.59
N HIS A 171 6.31 -12.55 11.60
CA HIS A 171 6.78 -12.56 12.99
C HIS A 171 8.06 -13.39 13.14
N GLN A 172 8.17 -14.55 12.48
CA GLN A 172 9.38 -15.37 12.49
C GLN A 172 10.58 -14.63 11.86
N LYS A 173 10.39 -14.03 10.68
CA LYS A 173 11.42 -13.20 10.03
C LYS A 173 11.84 -12.02 10.91
N TYR A 174 10.88 -11.34 11.53
CA TYR A 174 11.16 -10.22 12.43
C TYR A 174 11.93 -10.67 13.69
N SER A 175 11.49 -11.76 14.33
CA SER A 175 12.14 -12.30 15.54
C SER A 175 13.59 -12.69 15.28
N LEU A 176 13.87 -13.30 14.13
CA LEU A 176 15.24 -13.62 13.72
C LEU A 176 16.09 -12.35 13.56
N ARG A 177 15.55 -11.31 12.93
CA ARG A 177 16.27 -10.04 12.74
C ARG A 177 16.55 -9.32 14.06
N GLN A 178 15.67 -9.46 15.06
CA GLN A 178 15.82 -8.80 16.35
C GLN A 178 16.73 -9.58 17.33
N LYS A 179 16.58 -10.90 17.40
CA LYS A 179 17.26 -11.76 18.39
C LYS A 179 18.43 -12.56 17.82
N GLY A 180 18.70 -12.45 16.52
CA GLY A 180 19.77 -13.19 15.86
C GLY A 180 19.61 -14.70 15.96
N GLU A 181 20.74 -15.41 16.02
CA GLU A 181 20.81 -16.88 16.00
C GLU A 181 20.25 -17.54 17.28
N GLU A 182 20.07 -16.77 18.36
CA GLU A 182 19.48 -17.23 19.62
C GLU A 182 17.95 -17.32 19.58
N CYS A 183 17.33 -16.85 18.48
CA CYS A 183 15.89 -16.86 18.31
C CYS A 183 15.34 -18.28 18.14
N ARG A 184 14.65 -18.83 19.14
CA ARG A 184 13.92 -20.10 18.98
C ARG A 184 12.67 -19.92 18.12
N ILE A 185 12.59 -20.68 17.03
CA ILE A 185 11.43 -20.73 16.14
C ILE A 185 10.78 -22.10 16.32
N TRP A 186 9.58 -22.13 16.91
CA TRP A 186 8.87 -23.37 17.28
C TRP A 186 9.66 -24.29 18.22
N GLY A 187 10.42 -23.71 19.16
CA GLY A 187 11.21 -24.44 20.16
C GLY A 187 12.60 -24.88 19.67
N ASP A 188 12.76 -25.01 18.35
CA ASP A 188 14.01 -25.38 17.68
C ASP A 188 14.87 -24.15 17.38
N LEU A 189 16.19 -24.36 17.27
CA LEU A 189 17.11 -23.33 16.75
C LEU A 189 16.84 -23.08 15.26
N PRO A 190 16.90 -21.82 14.81
CA PRO A 190 16.55 -21.46 13.45
C PRO A 190 17.65 -21.97 12.50
N ARG A 191 17.26 -22.59 11.39
CA ARG A 191 18.20 -22.93 10.33
C ARG A 191 18.34 -21.75 9.39
N ILE A 192 19.56 -21.24 9.29
CA ILE A 192 19.88 -20.02 8.53
C ILE A 192 20.98 -20.26 7.50
N ILE A 193 20.89 -19.58 6.37
CA ILE A 193 21.98 -19.47 5.40
C ILE A 193 22.53 -18.05 5.52
N LYS A 194 23.85 -17.92 5.76
CA LYS A 194 24.53 -16.63 5.73
C LYS A 194 24.82 -16.29 4.27
N ALA A 195 24.28 -15.18 3.80
CA ALA A 195 24.53 -14.65 2.46
C ALA A 195 25.26 -13.33 2.59
N GLU A 196 26.30 -13.16 1.78
CA GLU A 196 27.04 -11.89 1.66
C GLU A 196 26.74 -11.28 0.30
N PHE A 197 26.46 -9.99 0.26
CA PHE A 197 26.26 -9.26 -0.98
C PHE A 197 26.94 -7.90 -0.91
N THR A 198 27.31 -7.36 -2.06
CA THR A 198 27.90 -6.02 -2.17
C THR A 198 26.88 -5.09 -2.82
N THR A 199 26.62 -3.94 -2.21
CA THR A 199 25.71 -2.93 -2.75
C THR A 199 26.35 -2.17 -3.91
N ALA A 200 25.55 -1.41 -4.66
CA ALA A 200 26.06 -0.56 -5.74
C ALA A 200 27.08 0.49 -5.25
N ASP A 201 27.03 0.83 -3.96
CA ASP A 201 27.96 1.75 -3.29
C ASP A 201 29.29 1.08 -2.89
N GLY A 202 29.45 -0.22 -3.15
CA GLY A 202 30.65 -0.99 -2.84
C GLY A 202 30.73 -1.49 -1.39
N GLU A 203 29.70 -1.25 -0.57
CA GLU A 203 29.65 -1.75 0.80
C GLU A 203 29.25 -3.23 0.84
N ARG A 204 29.95 -4.01 1.68
CA ARG A 204 29.63 -5.43 1.90
C ARG A 204 28.63 -5.57 3.03
N HIS A 205 27.54 -6.28 2.75
CA HIS A 205 26.49 -6.56 3.72
C HIS A 205 26.32 -8.06 3.92
N ASN A 206 26.13 -8.44 5.17
CA ASN A 206 25.84 -9.82 5.57
C ASN A 206 24.37 -9.92 5.97
N THR A 207 23.65 -10.88 5.40
CA THR A 207 22.24 -11.15 5.71
C THR A 207 22.01 -12.61 6.04
N SER A 208 21.05 -12.86 6.93
CA SER A 208 20.65 -14.21 7.32
C SER A 208 19.34 -14.58 6.64
N LEU A 209 19.36 -15.64 5.83
CA LEU A 209 18.19 -16.18 5.16
C LEU A 209 17.61 -17.35 5.97
N LEU A 210 16.38 -17.18 6.45
CA LEU A 210 15.67 -18.22 7.18
C LEU A 210 15.10 -19.27 6.22
N PHE A 211 15.42 -20.55 6.44
CA PHE A 211 14.84 -21.67 5.68
C PHE A 211 14.18 -22.74 6.57
N SER A 212 13.96 -22.42 7.85
CA SER A 212 13.20 -23.25 8.78
C SER A 212 11.89 -22.59 9.19
N GLY A 213 10.85 -23.40 9.36
CA GLY A 213 9.56 -23.01 9.93
C GLY A 213 8.66 -24.23 9.98
N LYS A 214 7.81 -24.34 10.99
CA LYS A 214 6.69 -25.28 11.03
C LYS A 214 5.40 -24.47 10.80
N PRO A 215 4.45 -24.99 10.01
CA PRO A 215 3.13 -24.37 9.83
C PRO A 215 2.30 -24.40 11.11
#